data_AF-A0A1F4F4B5-F1
#
_entry.id   AF-A0A1F4F4B5-F1
#
_cell.length_a   1.000
_cell.length_b   1.000
_cell.length_c   1.000
_cell.angle_alpha   90.00
_cell.angle_beta   90.00
_cell.angle_gamma   90.00
#
_symmetry.space_group_name_H-M   'P 1'
#
loop_
_entity.id
_entity.type
_entity.pdbx_description
1 polymer ?
#
loop_
_entity_poly.entity_id
_entity_poly.type
_entity_poly.pdbx_seq_one_letter_code
_entity_poly.pdbx_strand_id
1 'polypeptide(L)'
;MTTEFRFAPPDWTPEKARASAAQEGLAPGDDHWELVRSLQEYFARHPGDVVSLRELQDALEEKFHYKGGMKYLYTLFPGGPIAQGCRLAGLRPPGSAIDRGFGSVS
;
A
#
# COMPACT_ATOMS: atom_id res chain seq x y z
N MET A 1 -13.94 -0.63 -16.90
CA MET A 1 -13.56 -2.00 -16.51
C MET A 1 -12.26 -1.89 -15.72
N THR A 2 -12.33 -1.78 -14.40
CA THR A 2 -11.14 -1.67 -13.52
C THR A 2 -11.27 -2.75 -12.45
N THR A 3 -11.26 -4.01 -12.89
CA THR A 3 -11.48 -5.21 -12.06
C THR A 3 -10.25 -5.60 -11.24
N GLU A 4 -9.19 -4.81 -11.24
CA GLU A 4 -7.92 -5.18 -10.60
C GLU A 4 -7.83 -4.82 -9.10
N PHE A 5 -8.69 -3.91 -8.63
CA PHE A 5 -8.69 -3.41 -7.24
C PHE A 5 -10.02 -3.66 -6.54
N ARG A 6 -10.45 -4.94 -6.50
CA ARG A 6 -11.72 -5.36 -5.86
C ARG A 6 -11.82 -5.01 -4.38
N PHE A 7 -10.68 -4.98 -3.68
CA PHE A 7 -10.60 -4.77 -2.24
C PHE A 7 -10.21 -3.34 -1.88
N ALA A 8 -10.17 -2.42 -2.85
CA ALA A 8 -9.86 -1.03 -2.59
C ALA A 8 -10.93 -0.38 -1.70
N PRO A 9 -10.54 0.58 -0.85
CA PRO A 9 -11.50 1.39 -0.12
C PRO A 9 -12.40 2.17 -1.08
N PRO A 10 -13.64 2.50 -0.69
CA PRO A 10 -14.60 3.16 -1.57
C PRO A 10 -14.18 4.57 -2.02
N ASP A 11 -13.34 5.26 -1.24
CA ASP A 11 -12.80 6.58 -1.61
C ASP A 11 -11.52 6.48 -2.47
N TRP A 12 -10.98 5.27 -2.66
CA TRP A 12 -9.72 5.09 -3.37
C TRP A 12 -9.92 4.99 -4.87
N THR A 13 -9.02 5.64 -5.62
CA THR A 13 -8.94 5.52 -7.08
C THR A 13 -7.48 5.35 -7.51
N PRO A 14 -7.21 4.68 -8.63
CA PRO A 14 -5.85 4.55 -9.15
C PRO A 14 -5.21 5.91 -9.46
N GLU A 15 -6.01 6.92 -9.79
CA GLU A 15 -5.55 8.29 -9.99
C GLU A 15 -5.07 8.94 -8.67
N LYS A 16 -5.83 8.78 -7.57
CA LYS A 16 -5.41 9.22 -6.23
C LYS A 16 -4.09 8.54 -5.82
N ALA A 17 -3.99 7.23 -6.04
CA ALA A 17 -2.77 6.47 -5.74
C ALA A 17 -1.55 6.97 -6.54
N ARG A 18 -1.73 7.27 -7.84
CA ARG A 18 -0.68 7.85 -8.69
C ARG A 18 -0.26 9.23 -8.20
N ALA A 19 -1.22 10.07 -7.80
CA ALA A 19 -0.92 11.38 -7.23
C ALA A 19 -0.11 11.25 -5.92
N SER A 20 -0.51 10.36 -5.02
CA SER A 20 0.25 10.07 -3.80
C SER A 20 1.65 9.53 -4.07
N ALA A 21 1.81 8.63 -5.05
CA ALA A 21 3.11 8.13 -5.47
C ALA A 21 4.00 9.27 -5.99
N ALA A 22 3.46 10.15 -6.82
CA ALA A 22 4.20 11.31 -7.34
C ALA A 22 4.63 12.28 -6.22
N GLN A 23 3.80 12.49 -5.20
CA GLN A 23 4.15 13.29 -4.02
C GLN A 23 5.31 12.67 -3.22
N GLU A 24 5.40 11.34 -3.20
CA GLU A 24 6.48 10.59 -2.56
C GLU A 24 7.72 10.44 -3.46
N GLY A 25 7.70 10.99 -4.68
CA GLY A 25 8.77 10.85 -5.66
C GLY A 25 8.88 9.45 -6.27
N LEU A 26 7.81 8.66 -6.20
CA LEU A 26 7.75 7.29 -6.71
C LEU A 26 7.12 7.23 -8.09
N ALA A 27 7.65 6.37 -8.95
CA ALA A 27 7.05 5.99 -10.22
C ALA A 27 6.39 4.62 -10.08
N PRO A 28 5.07 4.53 -9.87
CA PRO A 28 4.40 3.26 -9.59
C PRO A 28 4.34 2.38 -10.84
N GLY A 29 5.20 1.36 -10.88
CA GLY A 29 5.19 0.29 -11.87
C GLY A 29 4.30 -0.89 -11.46
N ASP A 30 4.32 -1.96 -12.25
CA ASP A 30 3.52 -3.18 -12.01
C ASP A 30 3.74 -3.76 -10.61
N ASP A 31 4.99 -3.81 -10.15
CA ASP A 31 5.36 -4.28 -8.83
C ASP A 31 4.81 -3.42 -7.69
N HIS A 32 4.77 -2.09 -7.87
CA HIS A 32 4.15 -1.18 -6.90
C HIS A 32 2.64 -1.45 -6.80
N TRP A 33 1.97 -1.65 -7.93
CA TRP A 33 0.55 -1.98 -7.97
C TRP A 33 0.25 -3.36 -7.39
N GLU A 34 1.13 -4.33 -7.60
CA GLU A 34 1.04 -5.65 -6.95
C GLU A 34 1.08 -5.53 -5.42
N LEU A 35 2.00 -4.72 -4.87
CA LEU A 35 2.06 -4.48 -3.43
C LEU A 35 0.81 -3.77 -2.92
N VAL A 36 0.34 -2.73 -3.62
CA VAL A 36 -0.90 -2.00 -3.27
C VAL A 36 -2.11 -2.93 -3.23
N ARG A 37 -2.29 -3.77 -4.26
CA ARG A 37 -3.38 -4.77 -4.29
C ARG A 37 -3.29 -5.75 -3.12
N SER A 38 -2.08 -6.19 -2.81
CA SER A 38 -1.82 -7.12 -1.70
C SER A 38 -2.21 -6.51 -0.36
N LEU A 39 -1.88 -5.24 -0.15
CA LEU A 39 -2.28 -4.51 1.05
C LEU A 39 -3.80 -4.36 1.14
N GLN A 40 -4.45 -3.94 0.06
CA GLN A 40 -5.91 -3.81 0.05
C GLN A 40 -6.61 -5.13 0.34
N GLU A 41 -6.16 -6.22 -0.28
CA GLU A 41 -6.69 -7.55 0.00
C GLU A 41 -6.46 -7.98 1.45
N TYR A 42 -5.25 -7.77 1.99
CA TYR A 42 -4.93 -8.12 3.37
C TYR A 42 -5.83 -7.36 4.35
N PHE A 43 -5.95 -6.04 4.22
CA PHE A 43 -6.80 -5.25 5.12
C PHE A 43 -8.29 -5.53 4.93
N ALA A 44 -8.75 -5.86 3.73
CA ALA A 44 -10.14 -6.28 3.51
C ALA A 44 -10.46 -7.64 4.13
N ARG A 45 -9.48 -8.56 4.19
CA ARG A 45 -9.62 -9.88 4.84
C ARG A 45 -9.44 -9.82 6.35
N HIS A 46 -8.73 -8.82 6.85
CA HIS A 46 -8.50 -8.57 8.28
C HIS A 46 -9.17 -7.26 8.74
N PRO A 47 -10.51 -7.15 8.73
CA PRO A 47 -11.22 -6.00 9.26
C PRO A 47 -11.14 -6.01 10.79
N GLY A 48 -10.06 -5.48 11.35
CA GLY A 48 -9.84 -5.40 12.80
C GLY A 48 -8.69 -4.46 13.17
N ASP A 49 -8.73 -3.91 14.38
CA ASP A 49 -7.78 -2.90 14.88
C ASP A 49 -6.35 -3.47 15.09
N VAL A 50 -6.25 -4.80 15.23
CA VAL A 50 -5.00 -5.54 15.44
C VAL A 50 -4.47 -6.12 14.13
N VAL A 51 -4.02 -5.24 13.23
CA VAL A 51 -3.18 -5.65 12.10
C VAL A 51 -1.78 -5.93 12.61
N SER A 52 -1.37 -7.21 12.60
CA SER A 52 0.00 -7.61 12.88
C SER A 52 0.93 -7.15 11.77
N LEU A 53 1.70 -6.09 12.02
CA LEU A 53 2.75 -5.62 11.10
C LEU A 53 3.73 -6.73 10.71
N ARG A 54 4.05 -7.61 11.67
CA ARG A 54 4.93 -8.75 11.44
C ARG A 54 4.35 -9.74 10.43
N GLU A 55 3.08 -10.12 10.58
CA GLU A 55 2.38 -11.01 9.64
C GLU A 55 2.29 -10.39 8.25
N LEU A 56 1.97 -9.10 8.18
CA LEU A 56 1.93 -8.38 6.91
C LEU A 56 3.31 -8.35 6.23
N GLN A 57 4.36 -8.11 7.00
CA GLN A 57 5.72 -8.10 6.50
C GLN A 57 6.15 -9.49 6.01
N ASP A 58 5.83 -10.54 6.76
CA ASP A 58 6.11 -11.94 6.40
C ASP A 58 5.36 -12.33 5.11
N ALA A 59 4.06 -12.01 5.02
CA ALA A 59 3.24 -12.27 3.84
C ALA A 59 3.77 -11.55 2.59
N LEU A 60 4.22 -10.31 2.72
CA LEU A 60 4.82 -9.56 1.61
C LEU A 60 6.22 -10.09 1.28
N GLU A 61 7.00 -10.52 2.26
CA GLU A 61 8.30 -11.16 2.03
C GLU A 61 8.14 -12.45 1.22
N GLU A 62 7.23 -13.33 1.63
CA GLU A 62 6.93 -14.57 0.93
C GLU A 62 6.39 -14.29 -0.48
N LYS A 63 5.46 -13.34 -0.60
CA LYS A 63 4.87 -12.96 -1.89
C LYS A 63 5.93 -12.46 -2.86
N PHE A 64 6.85 -11.61 -2.42
CA PHE A 64 7.89 -11.04 -3.28
C PHE A 64 9.21 -11.82 -3.22
N HIS A 65 9.27 -12.99 -2.57
CA HIS A 65 10.54 -13.71 -2.35
C HIS A 65 11.26 -14.00 -3.67
N TYR A 66 10.49 -14.31 -4.72
CA TYR A 66 10.99 -14.57 -6.07
C TYR A 66 11.66 -13.36 -6.74
N LYS A 67 11.37 -12.14 -6.27
CA LYS A 67 11.99 -10.89 -6.71
C LYS A 67 13.08 -10.37 -5.76
N GLY A 68 13.27 -11.00 -4.61
CA GLY A 68 14.19 -10.56 -3.55
C GLY A 68 13.52 -10.16 -2.23
N GLY A 69 12.23 -10.43 -2.08
CA GLY A 69 11.46 -10.27 -0.85
C GLY A 69 11.43 -8.83 -0.35
N MET A 70 11.56 -8.65 0.96
CA MET A 70 11.56 -7.31 1.58
C MET A 70 12.66 -6.42 1.04
N LYS A 71 13.86 -6.94 0.78
CA LYS A 71 14.97 -6.14 0.25
C LYS A 71 14.62 -5.49 -1.08
N TYR A 72 13.93 -6.22 -1.97
CA TYR A 72 13.44 -5.68 -3.23
C TYR A 72 12.35 -4.62 -3.01
N LEU A 73 11.42 -4.87 -2.09
CA LEU A 73 10.38 -3.89 -1.77
C LEU A 73 10.96 -2.57 -1.23
N TYR A 74 12.06 -2.62 -0.47
CA TYR A 74 12.78 -1.42 -0.04
C TYR A 74 13.46 -0.64 -1.19
N THR A 75 13.77 -1.29 -2.33
CA THR A 75 14.26 -0.57 -3.51
C THR A 75 13.14 0.16 -4.24
N LEU A 76 11.94 -0.43 -4.27
CA LEU A 76 10.74 0.16 -4.86
C LEU A 76 10.16 1.29 -3.99
N PHE A 77 10.25 1.13 -2.68
CA PHE A 77 9.71 2.03 -1.66
C PHE A 77 10.82 2.42 -0.66
N PRO A 78 11.67 3.40 -1.00
CA PRO A 78 12.77 3.83 -0.15
C PRO A 78 12.33 4.41 1.21
N GLY A 79 11.11 4.95 1.29
CA GLY A 79 10.49 5.43 2.53
C GLY A 79 9.81 4.33 3.36
N GLY A 80 9.92 3.07 2.94
CA GLY A 80 9.38 1.90 3.61
C GLY A 80 8.18 1.30 2.85
N PRO A 81 8.23 0.02 2.49
CA PRO A 81 7.22 -0.61 1.62
C PRO A 81 5.83 -0.66 2.26
N ILE A 82 5.76 -0.87 3.58
CA ILE A 82 4.48 -0.87 4.30
C ILE A 82 3.93 0.55 4.41
N ALA A 83 4.75 1.52 4.84
CA ALA A 83 4.29 2.88 5.09
C ALA A 83 3.85 3.57 3.78
N GLN A 84 4.71 3.55 2.76
CA GLN A 84 4.41 4.11 1.45
C GLN A 84 3.33 3.29 0.73
N GLY A 85 3.41 1.97 0.77
CA GLY A 85 2.41 1.09 0.19
C GLY A 85 1.01 1.32 0.75
N CYS A 86 0.85 1.43 2.07
CA CYS A 86 -0.43 1.74 2.71
C CYS A 86 -0.97 3.10 2.26
N ARG A 87 -0.12 4.13 2.18
CA ARG A 87 -0.51 5.45 1.66
C ARG A 87 -1.03 5.34 0.22
N LEU A 88 -0.29 4.66 -0.67
CA LEU A 88 -0.71 4.45 -2.05
C LEU A 88 -1.98 3.60 -2.14
N ALA A 89 -2.19 2.67 -1.22
CA ALA A 89 -3.38 1.82 -1.14
C ALA A 89 -4.62 2.54 -0.57
N GLY A 90 -4.49 3.78 -0.09
CA GLY A 90 -5.56 4.50 0.61
C GLY A 90 -5.88 3.94 1.98
N LEU A 91 -4.91 3.26 2.61
CA LEU A 91 -5.06 2.60 3.91
C LEU A 91 -4.29 3.36 4.98
N ARG A 92 -4.78 3.30 6.21
CA ARG A 92 -4.10 3.86 7.38
C ARG A 92 -3.03 2.87 7.84
N PRO A 93 -1.72 3.20 7.76
CA PRO A 93 -0.66 2.30 8.22
C PRO A 93 -0.74 2.10 9.75
N PRO A 94 -0.52 0.86 10.26
CA PRO A 94 -0.53 0.58 11.69
C PRO A 94 0.63 1.33 12.36
N GLY A 95 0.32 2.31 13.22
CA GLY A 95 1.31 3.08 13.98
C GLY A 95 1.70 4.45 13.41
N SER A 96 1.23 4.84 12.21
CA SER A 96 1.41 6.22 11.73
C SER A 96 0.21 7.08 12.12
N ALA A 97 0.28 7.68 13.31
CA ALA A 97 -0.57 8.79 13.70
C ALA A 97 -0.10 10.10 13.05
N ILE A 98 0.10 10.10 11.73
CA ILE A 98 0.35 11.33 10.98
C ILE A 98 -0.95 11.70 10.27
N ASP A 99 -1.83 12.34 11.03
CA ASP A 99 -2.82 13.26 10.48
C ASP A 99 -2.07 14.40 9.79
N ARG A 100 -1.85 14.26 8.48
CA ARG A 100 -1.59 15.41 7.61
C ARG A 100 -2.36 15.19 6.31
N GLY A 101 -3.58 15.70 6.31
CA GLY A 101 -4.22 16.26 5.13
C GLY A 101 -4.38 15.28 3.96
N PHE A 102 -5.30 14.33 4.08
CA PHE A 102 -6.09 13.99 2.90
C PHE A 102 -7.08 15.15 2.73
N GLY A 103 -6.65 16.17 1.98
CA GLY A 103 -7.35 17.43 1.84
C GLY A 103 -8.81 17.22 1.45
N SER A 104 -9.69 17.87 2.21
CA SER A 104 -11.01 18.26 1.74
C SER A 104 -10.89 18.87 0.36
N VAL A 105 -11.44 18.20 -0.64
CA VAL A 105 -11.83 18.83 -1.88
C VAL A 105 -13.32 18.56 -2.09
N SER A 106 -14.12 19.35 -1.39
CA SER A 106 -15.36 20.00 -1.87
C SER A 106 -15.78 21.04 -0.85
#